data_AF-A0A968WCA5-F1
#
_entry.id   AF-A0A968WCA5-F1
#
_cell.length_a   1.000
_cell.length_b   1.000
_cell.length_c   1.000
_cell.angle_alpha   90.00
_cell.angle_beta   90.00
_cell.angle_gamma   90.00
#
_symmetry.space_group_name_H-M   'P 1'
#
loop_
_entity.id
_entity.type
_entity.pdbx_description
1 polymer ?
#
loop_
_entity_poly.entity_id
_entity_poly.type
_entity_poly.pdbx_seq_one_letter_code
_entity_poly.pdbx_strand_id
1 'polypeptide(L)'
;MEDILIRIIILIVSLFLAYFVLKYVKSDPFILNAMFITYMVWHFPLVLSIVLPFTYPQRELDNVIYIAIILLIIHLIQIGGVLGYKTRVNKSSLALIGISLKKGNSILANHQINPLDIYKISAYLSPILIAIDTYIFKGVSFSLNLNEQREVGIAITPFLTITSYVFSAVALYLINWCFYYDNHDRFRFNLSNYLPFLLSCLIFLSYSNRQYFIIGIVITVLNLIQVKRLTLQKTFNWMVKLFLFILPTMLSIQLLRAITVLDKLDRLIITNMQMEIIDFHPLANFTQSSQFFRTIAAIIYLYYGTTYDALCGIIKSVEPFAPITSFTLTPIYNEFSDLFDLPMYESLRVILHGQVESEYGIFPRIWSTMFGSFYAENGWYSLIFYSIILFLLHLFVVKNYIHKTNKNNINKIILYHSFMIIGIMFISTHSSQGVFYLMLVFFAPPVNMIIKTYKKRINLSM
;
A
#
# COMPACT_ATOMS: atom_id res chain seq x y z
N MET A 1 13.28 -33.34 1.27
CA MET A 1 12.33 -33.71 2.33
C MET A 1 11.94 -32.49 3.16
N GLU A 2 12.91 -31.63 3.51
CA GLU A 2 12.71 -30.37 4.26
C GLU A 2 11.80 -29.36 3.53
N ASP A 3 11.95 -29.18 2.21
CA ASP A 3 11.07 -28.30 1.41
C ASP A 3 9.59 -28.66 1.46
N ILE A 4 9.30 -29.97 1.45
CA ILE A 4 7.92 -30.47 1.53
C ILE A 4 7.35 -30.17 2.91
N LEU A 5 8.16 -30.37 3.97
CA LEU A 5 7.76 -30.08 5.34
C LEU A 5 7.46 -28.58 5.53
N ILE A 6 8.32 -27.69 5.04
CA ILE A 6 8.10 -26.23 5.18
C ILE A 6 6.86 -25.79 4.40
N ARG A 7 6.65 -26.30 3.19
CA ARG A 7 5.43 -26.02 2.41
C ARG A 7 4.16 -26.50 3.13
N ILE A 8 4.21 -27.67 3.76
CA ILE A 8 3.12 -28.20 4.59
C ILE A 8 2.87 -27.30 5.80
N ILE A 9 3.92 -26.84 6.48
CA ILE A 9 3.79 -25.91 7.62
C ILE A 9 3.14 -24.60 7.19
N ILE A 10 3.60 -23.99 6.09
CA ILE A 10 3.01 -22.77 5.54
C ILE A 10 1.53 -22.99 5.25
N LEU A 11 1.19 -24.09 4.56
CA LEU A 11 -0.20 -24.43 4.25
C LEU A 11 -1.05 -24.58 5.51
N ILE A 12 -0.57 -25.30 6.53
CA ILE A 12 -1.27 -25.50 7.79
C ILE A 12 -1.49 -24.16 8.51
N VAL A 13 -0.48 -23.30 8.57
CA VAL A 13 -0.56 -21.96 9.20
C VAL A 13 -1.56 -21.07 8.46
N SER A 14 -1.54 -21.07 7.12
CA SER A 14 -2.49 -20.36 6.28
C SER A 14 -3.93 -20.85 6.48
N LEU A 15 -4.14 -22.16 6.49
CA LEU A 15 -5.45 -22.77 6.75
C LEU A 15 -5.94 -22.45 8.17
N PHE A 16 -5.06 -22.50 9.16
CA PHE A 16 -5.38 -22.16 10.54
C PHE A 16 -5.83 -20.70 10.67
N LEU A 17 -5.10 -19.75 10.07
CA LEU A 17 -5.51 -18.35 10.08
C LEU A 17 -6.82 -18.13 9.33
N ALA A 18 -6.99 -18.73 8.15
CA ALA A 18 -8.23 -18.64 7.39
C ALA A 18 -9.42 -19.15 8.21
N TYR A 19 -9.26 -20.30 8.89
CA TYR A 19 -10.25 -20.82 9.83
C TYR A 19 -10.52 -19.84 10.98
N PHE A 20 -9.49 -19.26 11.59
CA PHE A 20 -9.63 -18.32 12.70
C PHE A 20 -10.38 -17.04 12.28
N VAL A 21 -10.02 -16.47 11.13
CA VAL A 21 -10.72 -15.31 10.54
C VAL A 21 -12.17 -15.65 10.24
N LEU A 22 -12.45 -16.78 9.59
CA LEU A 22 -13.81 -17.20 9.27
C LEU A 22 -14.65 -17.54 10.51
N LYS A 23 -14.02 -18.08 11.56
CA LYS A 23 -14.71 -18.40 12.81
C LYS A 23 -15.11 -17.15 13.58
N TYR A 24 -14.23 -16.17 13.67
CA TYR A 24 -14.42 -15.02 14.56
C TYR A 24 -14.93 -13.76 13.86
N VAL A 25 -14.57 -13.52 12.60
CA VAL A 25 -14.82 -12.23 11.91
C VAL A 25 -15.95 -12.33 10.88
N LYS A 26 -16.43 -13.54 10.54
CA LYS A 26 -17.45 -13.76 9.50
C LYS A 26 -18.73 -12.93 9.65
N SER A 27 -19.10 -12.55 10.86
CA SER A 27 -20.28 -11.71 11.13
C SER A 27 -20.14 -10.25 10.69
N ASP A 28 -18.92 -9.75 10.43
CA ASP A 28 -18.71 -8.41 9.87
C ASP A 28 -18.11 -8.48 8.47
N PRO A 29 -18.91 -8.27 7.40
CA PRO A 29 -18.42 -8.36 6.03
C PRO A 29 -17.36 -7.29 5.73
N PHE A 30 -17.36 -6.14 6.39
CA PHE A 30 -16.36 -5.12 6.10
C PHE A 30 -14.97 -5.54 6.58
N ILE A 31 -14.84 -5.95 7.84
CA ILE A 31 -13.55 -6.41 8.40
C ILE A 31 -13.10 -7.68 7.68
N LEU A 32 -14.01 -8.63 7.45
CA LEU A 32 -13.69 -9.87 6.73
C LEU A 32 -13.10 -9.58 5.34
N ASN A 33 -13.75 -8.72 4.55
CA ASN A 33 -13.25 -8.36 3.23
C ASN A 33 -11.94 -7.58 3.29
N ALA A 34 -11.80 -6.64 4.23
CA ALA A 34 -10.58 -5.87 4.35
C ALA A 34 -9.39 -6.78 4.67
N MET A 35 -9.52 -7.67 5.66
CA MET A 35 -8.50 -8.66 6.00
C MET A 35 -8.22 -9.62 4.84
N PHE A 36 -9.26 -10.08 4.14
CA PHE A 36 -9.12 -10.93 2.96
C PHE A 36 -8.31 -10.26 1.84
N ILE A 37 -8.63 -9.01 1.50
CA ILE A 37 -7.91 -8.26 0.47
C ILE A 37 -6.45 -8.11 0.87
N THR A 38 -6.18 -7.66 2.10
CA THR A 38 -4.81 -7.54 2.60
C THR A 38 -4.09 -8.88 2.47
N TYR A 39 -4.67 -9.95 3.00
CA TYR A 39 -4.10 -11.30 2.96
C TYR A 39 -3.79 -11.77 1.52
N MET A 40 -4.73 -11.58 0.60
CA MET A 40 -4.56 -11.91 -0.82
C MET A 40 -3.38 -11.18 -1.45
N VAL A 41 -3.23 -9.87 -1.19
CA VAL A 41 -2.11 -9.09 -1.75
C VAL A 41 -0.77 -9.59 -1.20
N TRP A 42 -0.69 -9.99 0.07
CA TRP A 42 0.53 -10.55 0.67
C TRP A 42 0.91 -11.94 0.09
N HIS A 43 -0.07 -12.75 -0.30
CA HIS A 43 0.16 -14.10 -0.83
C HIS A 43 0.27 -14.15 -2.35
N PHE A 44 -0.25 -13.14 -3.05
CA PHE A 44 -0.27 -13.11 -4.51
C PHE A 44 1.13 -13.23 -5.14
N PRO A 45 2.19 -12.54 -4.64
CA PRO A 45 3.56 -12.77 -5.11
C PRO A 45 4.01 -14.23 -5.07
N LEU A 46 3.72 -14.93 -3.98
CA LEU A 46 4.08 -16.34 -3.80
C LEU A 46 3.29 -17.24 -4.76
N VAL A 47 2.01 -16.97 -4.98
CA VAL A 47 1.21 -17.71 -5.95
C VAL A 47 1.78 -17.53 -7.36
N LEU A 48 2.15 -16.30 -7.73
CA LEU A 48 2.76 -16.04 -9.03
C LEU A 48 4.12 -16.72 -9.20
N SER A 49 4.93 -16.82 -8.14
CA SER A 49 6.22 -17.50 -8.21
C SER A 49 6.14 -19.03 -8.29
N ILE A 50 4.94 -19.59 -8.07
CA ILE A 50 4.63 -21.02 -8.24
C ILE A 50 3.96 -21.26 -9.59
N VAL A 51 3.05 -20.38 -10.01
CA VAL A 51 2.24 -20.58 -11.22
C VAL A 51 3.00 -20.21 -12.49
N LEU A 52 3.88 -19.21 -12.46
CA LEU A 52 4.60 -18.81 -13.68
C LEU A 52 5.88 -19.64 -13.86
N PRO A 53 6.23 -20.02 -15.10
CA PRO A 53 7.32 -20.97 -15.39
C PRO A 53 8.72 -20.30 -15.36
N PHE A 54 8.93 -19.32 -14.48
CA PHE A 54 10.19 -18.57 -14.42
C PHE A 54 10.92 -18.84 -13.11
N THR A 55 12.24 -18.78 -13.16
CA THR A 55 13.09 -18.86 -11.97
C THR A 55 14.36 -18.04 -12.16
N TYR A 56 15.13 -17.91 -11.08
CA TYR A 56 16.48 -17.39 -11.12
C TYR A 56 17.46 -18.51 -10.77
N PRO A 57 18.64 -18.57 -11.42
CA PRO A 57 19.59 -19.66 -11.27
C PRO A 57 20.08 -19.87 -9.83
N GLN A 58 20.04 -18.83 -8.98
CA GLN A 58 20.51 -18.85 -7.58
C GLN A 58 19.39 -19.04 -6.53
N ARG A 59 18.24 -19.62 -6.88
CA ARG A 59 17.17 -19.87 -5.88
C ARG A 59 17.55 -21.00 -4.92
N GLU A 60 18.29 -20.67 -3.87
CA GLU A 60 18.73 -21.62 -2.83
C GLU A 60 17.60 -22.08 -1.90
N LEU A 61 17.75 -23.28 -1.32
CA LEU A 61 16.82 -23.89 -0.35
C LEU A 61 16.56 -22.99 0.87
N ASP A 62 17.56 -22.24 1.33
CA ASP A 62 17.47 -21.34 2.49
C ASP A 62 16.41 -20.24 2.32
N ASN A 63 16.05 -19.91 1.07
CA ASN A 63 15.01 -18.92 0.78
C ASN A 63 13.64 -19.38 1.30
N VAL A 64 13.40 -20.69 1.34
CA VAL A 64 12.13 -21.25 1.81
C VAL A 64 11.92 -20.96 3.30
N ILE A 65 12.99 -20.97 4.10
CA ILE A 65 12.94 -20.65 5.53
C ILE A 65 12.62 -19.17 5.73
N TYR A 66 13.30 -18.27 5.03
CA TYR A 66 13.02 -16.83 5.13
C TYR A 66 11.59 -16.50 4.71
N ILE A 67 11.13 -17.06 3.59
CA ILE A 67 9.74 -16.91 3.13
C ILE A 67 8.76 -17.39 4.21
N ALA A 68 9.01 -18.55 4.83
CA ALA A 68 8.17 -19.08 5.91
C ALA A 68 8.11 -18.13 7.12
N ILE A 69 9.25 -17.57 7.54
CA ILE A 69 9.32 -16.60 8.65
C ILE A 69 8.51 -15.34 8.32
N ILE A 70 8.68 -14.78 7.13
CA ILE A 70 7.97 -13.57 6.70
C ILE A 70 6.46 -13.82 6.64
N LEU A 71 6.05 -14.96 6.08
CA LEU A 71 4.66 -15.38 6.10
C LEU A 71 4.15 -15.48 7.53
N LEU A 72 4.85 -16.16 8.43
CA LEU A 72 4.46 -16.26 9.85
C LEU A 72 4.23 -14.88 10.46
N ILE A 73 5.11 -13.91 10.19
CA ILE A 73 5.00 -12.53 10.65
C ILE A 73 3.74 -11.85 10.12
N ILE A 74 3.43 -12.00 8.83
CA ILE A 74 2.19 -11.48 8.22
C ILE A 74 0.97 -12.11 8.91
N HIS A 75 1.01 -13.41 9.18
CA HIS A 75 -0.06 -14.12 9.88
C HIS A 75 -0.25 -13.56 11.29
N LEU A 76 0.84 -13.36 12.05
CA LEU A 76 0.79 -12.75 13.38
C LEU A 76 0.14 -11.36 13.33
N ILE A 77 0.54 -10.49 12.41
CA ILE A 77 -0.06 -9.15 12.25
C ILE A 77 -1.57 -9.23 11.98
N GLN A 78 -2.02 -10.17 11.14
CA GLN A 78 -3.46 -10.37 10.87
C GLN A 78 -4.22 -10.92 12.08
N ILE A 79 -3.59 -11.79 12.89
CA ILE A 79 -4.19 -12.32 14.13
C ILE A 79 -4.53 -11.18 15.10
N GLY A 80 -3.75 -10.09 15.13
CA GLY A 80 -4.05 -8.91 15.95
C GLY A 80 -5.46 -8.35 15.72
N GLY A 81 -5.89 -8.27 14.45
CA GLY A 81 -7.25 -7.87 14.09
C GLY A 81 -8.31 -8.86 14.56
N VAL A 82 -8.06 -10.16 14.41
CA VAL A 82 -8.99 -11.21 14.88
C VAL A 82 -9.14 -11.19 16.40
N LEU A 83 -8.04 -11.01 17.14
CA LEU A 83 -8.06 -10.87 18.59
C LEU A 83 -8.82 -9.61 19.00
N GLY A 84 -8.56 -8.48 18.33
CA GLY A 84 -9.35 -7.26 18.46
C GLY A 84 -10.85 -7.52 18.31
N TYR A 85 -11.24 -8.36 17.34
CA TYR A 85 -12.62 -8.78 17.14
C TYR A 85 -13.17 -9.67 18.26
N LYS A 86 -12.40 -10.69 18.64
CA LYS A 86 -12.77 -11.67 19.67
C LYS A 86 -13.00 -11.05 21.04
N THR A 87 -12.34 -9.93 21.38
CA THR A 87 -12.54 -9.23 22.67
C THR A 87 -13.99 -8.79 22.94
N ARG A 88 -14.88 -8.81 21.93
CA ARG A 88 -16.33 -8.57 22.07
C ARG A 88 -17.15 -9.82 22.43
N VAL A 89 -16.73 -11.02 22.03
CA VAL A 89 -17.60 -12.22 22.09
C VAL A 89 -17.95 -12.62 23.53
N ASN A 90 -17.15 -12.20 24.53
CA ASN A 90 -17.45 -12.42 25.94
C ASN A 90 -18.37 -11.35 26.58
N LYS A 91 -18.87 -10.34 25.85
CA LYS A 91 -19.70 -9.25 26.43
C LYS A 91 -20.95 -8.82 25.67
N SER A 92 -21.32 -9.39 24.52
CA SER A 92 -22.54 -8.93 23.84
C SER A 92 -23.37 -10.03 23.16
N SER A 93 -24.26 -10.65 23.93
CA SER A 93 -25.49 -11.29 23.45
C SER A 93 -26.58 -10.27 23.03
N LEU A 94 -26.29 -8.97 23.01
CA LEU A 94 -27.21 -7.94 22.54
C LEU A 94 -26.53 -6.98 21.57
N ALA A 95 -26.76 -7.19 20.28
CA ALA A 95 -27.02 -6.14 19.27
C ALA A 95 -26.90 -6.78 17.89
N LEU A 96 -28.00 -7.30 17.39
CA LEU A 96 -28.28 -7.39 15.95
C LEU A 96 -27.98 -6.02 15.34
N ILE A 97 -26.84 -5.91 14.65
CA ILE A 97 -26.41 -4.70 13.93
C ILE A 97 -27.17 -4.65 12.60
N GLY A 98 -28.44 -4.25 12.69
CA GLY A 98 -29.10 -3.45 11.67
C GLY A 98 -28.89 -1.98 12.02
N ILE A 99 -27.66 -1.46 11.89
CA ILE A 99 -27.41 -0.03 12.11
C ILE A 99 -27.83 0.72 10.85
N SER A 100 -29.10 1.13 10.85
CA SER A 100 -29.53 2.38 10.24
C SER A 100 -28.59 3.48 10.75
N LEU A 101 -27.77 4.04 9.85
CA LEU A 101 -27.06 5.30 10.05
C LEU A 101 -28.12 6.39 10.31
N LYS A 102 -28.55 6.55 11.58
CA LYS A 102 -29.47 7.61 11.98
C LYS A 102 -28.82 8.95 11.66
N LYS A 103 -29.42 9.61 10.66
CA LYS A 103 -29.45 11.04 10.32
C LYS A 103 -28.58 11.92 11.23
N GLY A 104 -27.50 12.44 10.66
CA GLY A 104 -26.91 13.69 11.11
C GLY A 104 -27.86 14.85 10.80
N ASN A 105 -28.90 15.02 11.62
CA ASN A 105 -29.58 16.30 11.74
C ASN A 105 -28.98 17.03 12.94
N SER A 106 -28.19 18.07 12.66
CA SER A 106 -28.06 19.18 13.59
C SER A 106 -28.44 20.44 12.82
N ILE A 107 -29.74 20.73 12.79
CA ILE A 107 -30.22 22.09 12.61
C ILE A 107 -29.93 22.78 13.94
N LEU A 108 -28.89 23.61 13.93
CA LEU A 108 -28.80 24.82 14.75
C LEU A 108 -27.83 25.73 14.00
N ALA A 109 -28.44 26.63 13.23
CA ALA A 109 -27.76 27.71 12.55
C ALA A 109 -27.05 28.58 13.59
N ASN A 110 -25.72 28.55 13.53
CA ASN A 110 -24.85 29.68 13.82
C ASN A 110 -23.66 29.50 12.90
N HIS A 111 -23.15 30.59 12.31
CA HIS A 111 -22.04 30.61 11.35
C HIS A 111 -20.76 30.04 12.00
N GLN A 112 -20.64 28.72 12.05
CA GLN A 112 -19.45 27.98 12.40
C GLN A 112 -19.07 27.17 11.17
N ILE A 113 -17.88 27.44 10.64
CA ILE A 113 -17.32 26.71 9.50
C ILE A 113 -17.40 25.22 9.81
N ASN A 114 -18.14 24.46 8.98
CA ASN A 114 -18.22 23.02 9.13
C ASN A 114 -16.80 22.46 8.95
N PRO A 115 -16.28 21.63 9.88
CA PRO A 115 -14.94 21.05 9.75
C PRO A 115 -14.71 20.35 8.40
N LEU A 116 -15.76 19.80 7.79
CA LEU A 116 -15.70 19.21 6.45
C LEU A 116 -15.36 20.24 5.36
N ASP A 117 -15.79 21.48 5.50
CA ASP A 117 -15.51 22.54 4.53
C ASP A 117 -14.06 23.00 4.62
N ILE A 118 -13.46 23.01 5.82
CA ILE A 118 -12.00 23.21 6.01
C ILE A 118 -11.23 22.10 5.30
N TYR A 119 -11.65 20.84 5.45
CA TYR A 119 -11.01 19.72 4.75
C TYR A 119 -11.15 19.82 3.22
N LYS A 120 -12.31 20.27 2.72
CA LYS A 120 -12.50 20.51 1.28
C LYS A 120 -11.56 21.59 0.78
N ILE A 121 -11.54 22.77 1.41
CA ILE A 121 -10.64 23.87 1.02
C ILE A 121 -9.20 23.38 1.01
N SER A 122 -8.77 22.71 2.08
CA SER A 122 -7.44 22.10 2.19
C SER A 122 -7.16 21.10 1.04
N ALA A 123 -8.10 20.21 0.75
CA ALA A 123 -7.93 19.24 -0.32
C ALA A 123 -7.87 19.91 -1.72
N TYR A 124 -8.65 20.96 -1.97
CA TYR A 124 -8.60 21.68 -3.24
C TYR A 124 -7.33 22.53 -3.40
N LEU A 125 -6.64 22.88 -2.30
CA LEU A 125 -5.31 23.47 -2.34
C LEU A 125 -4.24 22.47 -2.78
N SER A 126 -4.43 21.16 -2.55
CA SER A 126 -3.48 20.11 -2.97
C SER A 126 -3.07 20.21 -4.45
N PRO A 127 -3.98 20.12 -5.44
CA PRO A 127 -3.59 20.16 -6.83
C PRO A 127 -2.92 21.49 -7.21
N ILE A 128 -3.32 22.61 -6.60
CA ILE A 128 -2.71 23.92 -6.86
C ILE A 128 -1.26 23.94 -6.39
N LEU A 129 -1.01 23.52 -5.14
CA LEU A 129 0.33 23.53 -4.56
C LEU A 129 1.26 22.54 -5.25
N ILE A 130 0.77 21.33 -5.58
CA ILE A 130 1.57 20.37 -6.36
C ILE A 130 1.91 20.94 -7.73
N ALA A 131 0.97 21.59 -8.43
CA ALA A 131 1.23 22.19 -9.74
C ALA A 131 2.30 23.28 -9.66
N ILE A 132 2.23 24.16 -8.65
CA ILE A 132 3.24 25.20 -8.42
C ILE A 132 4.60 24.56 -8.14
N ASP A 133 4.66 23.59 -7.21
CA ASP A 133 5.88 22.88 -6.86
C ASP A 133 6.52 22.18 -8.07
N THR A 134 5.70 21.48 -8.86
CA THR A 134 6.16 20.61 -9.96
C THR A 134 6.55 21.43 -11.20
N TYR A 135 5.71 22.38 -11.62
CA TYR A 135 5.90 23.08 -12.88
C TYR A 135 6.70 24.37 -12.74
N ILE A 136 6.57 25.08 -11.61
CA ILE A 136 7.22 26.38 -11.42
C ILE A 136 8.58 26.20 -10.73
N PHE A 137 8.62 25.52 -9.59
CA PHE A 137 9.86 25.37 -8.83
C PHE A 137 10.78 24.28 -9.40
N LYS A 138 10.21 23.13 -9.74
CA LYS A 138 10.97 21.99 -10.27
C LYS A 138 11.15 22.03 -11.79
N GLY A 139 10.47 22.93 -12.49
CA GLY A 139 10.64 23.14 -13.93
C GLY A 139 10.28 21.94 -14.81
N VAL A 140 9.43 21.02 -14.32
CA VAL A 140 9.01 19.86 -15.11
C VAL A 140 8.24 20.37 -16.32
N SER A 141 8.74 20.10 -17.53
CA SER A 141 7.99 20.40 -18.75
C SER A 141 6.74 19.51 -18.82
N PHE A 142 5.65 19.99 -19.44
CA PHE A 142 4.48 19.13 -19.74
C PHE A 142 4.81 17.99 -20.74
N SER A 143 6.08 17.86 -21.14
CA SER A 143 6.53 16.76 -21.98
C SER A 143 6.47 15.44 -21.18
N LEU A 144 6.02 14.37 -21.81
CA LEU A 144 6.06 13.01 -21.24
C LEU A 144 7.50 12.44 -21.23
N ASN A 145 8.52 13.29 -21.12
CA ASN A 145 9.93 12.91 -21.14
C ASN A 145 10.36 12.35 -19.78
N LEU A 146 10.60 11.05 -19.73
CA LEU A 146 10.94 10.32 -18.50
C LEU A 146 12.29 10.69 -17.88
N ASN A 147 13.22 11.29 -18.64
CA ASN A 147 14.56 11.62 -18.12
C ASN A 147 14.55 12.94 -17.34
N GLU A 148 13.94 14.00 -17.89
CA GLU A 148 13.70 15.27 -17.19
C GLU A 148 12.90 15.05 -15.89
N GLN A 149 11.92 14.14 -15.93
CA GLN A 149 11.07 13.81 -14.78
C GLN A 149 11.81 13.04 -13.67
N ARG A 150 12.91 12.34 -13.98
CA ARG A 150 13.70 11.59 -12.98
C ARG A 150 14.62 12.50 -12.18
N GLU A 151 15.20 13.53 -12.81
CA GLU A 151 16.08 14.50 -12.16
C GLU A 151 15.33 15.35 -11.10
N VAL A 152 14.05 15.63 -11.35
CA VAL A 152 13.16 16.32 -10.41
C VAL A 152 12.91 15.54 -9.12
N GLY A 153 12.99 14.21 -9.15
CA GLY A 153 12.87 13.37 -7.96
C GLY A 153 14.09 13.43 -7.03
N ILE A 154 15.21 14.00 -7.49
CA ILE A 154 16.50 14.06 -6.79
C ILE A 154 16.75 15.46 -6.20
N ALA A 155 15.99 16.47 -6.62
CA ALA A 155 16.12 17.83 -6.11
C ALA A 155 15.74 17.92 -4.61
N ILE A 156 16.44 18.82 -3.88
CA ILE A 156 16.14 19.18 -2.48
C ILE A 156 14.63 19.42 -2.34
N THR A 157 14.03 18.95 -1.24
CA THR A 157 12.58 19.01 -1.04
C THR A 157 12.20 20.33 -0.36
N PRO A 158 11.80 21.39 -1.09
CA PRO A 158 11.42 22.64 -0.44
C PRO A 158 10.23 22.43 0.51
N PHE A 159 10.08 23.31 1.49
CA PHE A 159 8.92 23.34 2.40
C PHE A 159 7.57 23.27 1.66
N LEU A 160 7.51 23.84 0.45
CA LEU A 160 6.35 23.76 -0.43
C LEU A 160 6.02 22.32 -0.84
N THR A 161 7.01 21.47 -1.11
CA THR A 161 6.80 20.06 -1.43
C THR A 161 6.19 19.31 -0.23
N ILE A 162 6.72 19.53 0.99
CA ILE A 162 6.16 18.95 2.22
C ILE A 162 4.70 19.39 2.43
N THR A 163 4.44 20.69 2.26
CA THR A 163 3.11 21.28 2.39
C THR A 163 2.15 20.70 1.35
N SER A 164 2.59 20.55 0.10
CA SER A 164 1.83 19.92 -0.98
C SER A 164 1.47 18.47 -0.64
N TYR A 165 2.38 17.72 -0.03
CA TYR A 165 2.10 16.35 0.42
C TYR A 165 1.09 16.30 1.56
N VAL A 166 1.16 17.22 2.52
CA VAL A 166 0.14 17.34 3.58
C VAL A 166 -1.26 17.51 2.99
N PHE A 167 -1.44 18.47 2.07
CA PHE A 167 -2.75 18.72 1.47
C PHE A 167 -3.24 17.56 0.60
N SER A 168 -2.33 16.84 -0.05
CA SER A 168 -2.68 15.66 -0.85
C SER A 168 -3.10 14.47 0.02
N ALA A 169 -2.51 14.32 1.21
CA ALA A 169 -3.02 13.38 2.20
C ALA A 169 -4.45 13.74 2.63
N VAL A 170 -4.78 15.03 2.76
CA VAL A 170 -6.15 15.49 3.04
C VAL A 170 -7.11 15.15 1.90
N ALA A 171 -6.68 15.30 0.64
CA ALA A 171 -7.48 14.90 -0.52
C ALA A 171 -7.76 13.39 -0.55
N LEU A 172 -6.77 12.53 -0.24
CA LEU A 172 -6.99 11.09 -0.04
C LEU A 172 -7.94 10.80 1.12
N TYR A 173 -7.82 11.54 2.22
CA TYR A 173 -8.68 11.36 3.38
C TYR A 173 -10.15 11.66 3.06
N LEU A 174 -10.44 12.67 2.23
CA LEU A 174 -11.80 13.02 1.78
C LEU A 174 -12.51 11.91 1.02
N ILE A 175 -11.79 10.94 0.45
CA ILE A 175 -12.37 9.78 -0.24
C ILE A 175 -13.33 9.03 0.70
N ASN A 176 -13.07 9.01 2.00
CA ASN A 176 -13.94 8.41 3.02
C ASN A 176 -15.35 9.04 3.10
N TRP A 177 -15.56 10.21 2.51
CA TRP A 177 -16.85 10.91 2.44
C TRP A 177 -17.48 10.93 1.04
N CYS A 178 -16.95 10.17 0.09
CA CYS A 178 -17.47 10.16 -1.27
C CYS A 178 -18.73 9.30 -1.42
N PHE A 179 -18.82 8.16 -0.72
CA PHE A 179 -19.97 7.26 -0.82
C PHE A 179 -20.87 7.37 0.41
N TYR A 180 -22.18 7.43 0.19
CA TYR A 180 -23.18 7.46 1.25
C TYR A 180 -24.56 7.00 0.74
N TYR A 181 -25.46 6.69 1.66
CA TYR A 181 -26.88 6.52 1.37
C TYR A 181 -27.62 7.83 1.68
N ASP A 182 -28.45 8.31 0.76
CA ASP A 182 -29.29 9.49 0.99
C ASP A 182 -30.45 9.20 1.94
N ASN A 183 -31.25 10.23 2.28
CA ASN A 183 -32.42 10.08 3.15
C ASN A 183 -33.52 9.14 2.61
N HIS A 184 -33.39 8.69 1.36
CA HIS A 184 -34.29 7.74 0.70
C HIS A 184 -33.61 6.38 0.48
N ASP A 185 -32.54 6.08 1.23
CA ASP A 185 -31.76 4.85 1.11
C ASP A 185 -31.21 4.57 -0.30
N ARG A 186 -31.02 5.62 -1.11
CA ARG A 186 -30.36 5.49 -2.42
C ARG A 186 -28.86 5.71 -2.26
N PHE A 187 -28.09 4.82 -2.87
CA PHE A 187 -26.64 4.97 -2.95
C PHE A 187 -26.28 6.22 -3.77
N ARG A 188 -25.48 7.11 -3.19
CA ARG A 188 -25.00 8.34 -3.82
C ARG A 188 -23.48 8.41 -3.79
N PHE A 189 -22.95 9.10 -4.80
CA PHE A 189 -21.54 9.44 -4.92
C PHE A 189 -21.39 10.98 -4.93
N ASN A 190 -20.63 11.50 -3.98
CA ASN A 190 -20.31 12.92 -3.89
C ASN A 190 -19.02 13.22 -4.66
N LEU A 191 -19.17 13.67 -5.90
CA LEU A 191 -18.04 14.04 -6.74
C LEU A 191 -17.19 15.17 -6.13
N SER A 192 -17.77 16.11 -5.39
CA SER A 192 -17.02 17.22 -4.79
C SER A 192 -15.99 16.74 -3.76
N ASN A 193 -16.27 15.66 -3.04
CA ASN A 193 -15.30 15.08 -2.11
C ASN A 193 -14.21 14.24 -2.83
N TYR A 194 -14.47 13.79 -4.06
CA TYR A 194 -13.57 12.94 -4.84
C TYR A 194 -12.71 13.74 -5.83
N LEU A 195 -13.22 14.86 -6.31
CA LEU A 195 -12.58 15.70 -7.33
C LEU A 195 -11.17 16.18 -6.96
N PRO A 196 -10.88 16.60 -5.71
CA PRO A 196 -9.52 16.98 -5.32
C PRO A 196 -8.51 15.84 -5.55
N PHE A 197 -8.89 14.60 -5.21
CA PHE A 197 -8.06 13.43 -5.46
C PHE A 197 -7.81 13.22 -6.95
N LEU A 198 -8.84 13.33 -7.79
CA LEU A 198 -8.69 13.20 -9.25
C LEU A 198 -7.78 14.26 -9.85
N LEU A 199 -7.93 15.52 -9.43
CA LEU A 199 -7.09 16.62 -9.92
C LEU A 199 -5.63 16.42 -9.51
N SER A 200 -5.37 16.05 -8.24
CA SER A 200 -4.01 15.72 -7.80
C SER A 200 -3.45 14.53 -8.57
N CYS A 201 -4.26 13.50 -8.87
CA CYS A 201 -3.82 12.37 -9.70
C CYS A 201 -3.37 12.79 -11.09
N LEU A 202 -4.09 13.71 -11.76
CA LEU A 202 -3.69 14.18 -13.09
C LEU A 202 -2.31 14.84 -13.06
N ILE A 203 -2.01 15.60 -12.00
CA ILE A 203 -0.69 16.24 -11.83
C ILE A 203 0.36 15.20 -11.44
N PHE A 204 0.08 14.27 -10.52
CA PHE A 204 1.03 13.20 -10.18
C PHE A 204 1.37 12.31 -11.39
N LEU A 205 0.38 12.02 -12.24
CA LEU A 205 0.57 11.21 -13.44
C LEU A 205 1.37 11.92 -14.52
N SER A 206 1.33 13.25 -14.61
CA SER A 206 2.08 14.00 -15.63
C SER A 206 3.59 13.85 -15.45
N TYR A 207 4.08 13.68 -14.21
CA TYR A 207 5.48 13.36 -13.91
C TYR A 207 5.70 11.88 -13.54
N SER A 208 4.80 10.99 -13.98
CA SER A 208 4.93 9.53 -13.86
C SER A 208 4.85 8.96 -12.43
N ASN A 209 4.34 9.71 -11.44
CA ASN A 209 4.04 9.17 -10.11
C ASN A 209 2.67 8.48 -10.08
N ARG A 210 2.70 7.16 -10.27
CA ARG A 210 1.49 6.30 -10.25
C ARG A 210 1.02 5.88 -8.86
N GLN A 211 1.84 6.06 -7.82
CA GLN A 211 1.55 5.51 -6.50
C GLN A 211 0.35 6.20 -5.86
N TYR A 212 0.29 7.53 -5.89
CA TYR A 212 -0.82 8.31 -5.33
C TYR A 212 -2.20 7.85 -5.87
N PHE A 213 -2.27 7.56 -7.18
CA PHE A 213 -3.46 7.03 -7.82
C PHE A 213 -3.85 5.64 -7.28
N ILE A 214 -2.88 4.74 -7.13
CA ILE A 214 -3.10 3.40 -6.56
C ILE A 214 -3.60 3.51 -5.12
N ILE A 215 -3.03 4.41 -4.30
CA ILE A 215 -3.47 4.64 -2.91
C ILE A 215 -4.95 5.03 -2.88
N GLY A 216 -5.35 6.00 -3.69
CA GLY A 216 -6.74 6.44 -3.70
C GLY A 216 -7.70 5.37 -4.21
N ILE A 217 -7.30 4.52 -5.17
CA ILE A 217 -8.11 3.37 -5.60
C ILE A 217 -8.34 2.40 -4.43
N VAL A 218 -7.29 2.03 -3.69
CA VAL A 218 -7.40 1.11 -2.55
C VAL A 218 -8.35 1.67 -1.49
N ILE A 219 -8.20 2.94 -1.12
CA ILE A 219 -9.10 3.63 -0.17
C ILE A 219 -10.54 3.64 -0.71
N THR A 220 -10.74 3.94 -1.99
CA THR A 220 -12.05 3.97 -2.65
C THR A 220 -12.74 2.61 -2.59
N VAL A 221 -12.02 1.53 -2.90
CA VAL A 221 -12.53 0.16 -2.86
C VAL A 221 -12.93 -0.25 -1.45
N LEU A 222 -12.06 -0.03 -0.45
CA LEU A 222 -12.35 -0.35 0.94
C LEU A 222 -13.54 0.46 1.48
N ASN A 223 -13.65 1.74 1.11
CA ASN A 223 -14.79 2.58 1.47
C ASN A 223 -16.09 2.08 0.80
N LEU A 224 -16.03 1.68 -0.46
CA LEU A 224 -17.18 1.12 -1.17
C LEU A 224 -17.68 -0.18 -0.52
N ILE A 225 -16.76 -1.08 -0.14
CA ILE A 225 -17.07 -2.32 0.59
C ILE A 225 -17.73 -1.98 1.92
N GLN A 226 -17.22 -0.97 2.64
CA GLN A 226 -17.77 -0.53 3.91
C GLN A 226 -19.21 0.00 3.78
N VAL A 227 -19.46 0.86 2.79
CA VAL A 227 -20.79 1.47 2.58
C VAL A 227 -21.78 0.44 2.06
N LYS A 228 -21.42 -0.35 1.05
CA LYS A 228 -22.33 -1.34 0.44
C LYS A 228 -22.41 -2.67 1.21
N ARG A 229 -21.58 -2.88 2.23
CA ARG A 229 -21.47 -4.13 3.01
C ARG A 229 -21.39 -5.36 2.08
N LEU A 230 -20.51 -5.31 1.08
CA LEU A 230 -20.39 -6.38 0.08
C LEU A 230 -20.05 -7.72 0.75
N THR A 231 -20.59 -8.83 0.26
CA THR A 231 -20.19 -10.17 0.70
C THR A 231 -18.81 -10.53 0.12
N LEU A 232 -18.10 -11.47 0.75
CA LEU A 232 -16.79 -11.93 0.30
C LEU A 232 -16.78 -12.35 -1.17
N GLN A 233 -17.78 -13.12 -1.59
CA GLN A 233 -17.95 -13.56 -2.98
C GLN A 233 -18.10 -12.38 -3.96
N LYS A 234 -18.91 -11.38 -3.60
CA LYS A 234 -19.12 -10.19 -4.44
C LYS A 234 -17.83 -9.38 -4.55
N THR A 235 -17.11 -9.21 -3.45
CA THR A 235 -15.81 -8.51 -3.42
C THR A 235 -14.79 -9.23 -4.30
N PHE A 236 -14.66 -10.55 -4.16
CA PHE A 236 -13.75 -11.35 -4.99
C PHE A 236 -14.06 -11.19 -6.49
N ASN A 237 -15.32 -11.33 -6.88
CA ASN A 237 -15.74 -11.14 -8.27
C ASN A 237 -15.43 -9.73 -8.80
N TRP A 238 -15.59 -8.70 -7.96
CA TRP A 238 -15.23 -7.33 -8.29
C TRP A 238 -13.72 -7.16 -8.47
N MET A 239 -12.92 -7.72 -7.58
CA MET A 239 -11.45 -7.68 -7.69
C MET A 239 -10.97 -8.37 -8.96
N VAL A 240 -11.52 -9.53 -9.29
CA VAL A 240 -11.18 -10.24 -10.54
C VAL A 240 -11.52 -9.36 -11.76
N LYS A 241 -12.71 -8.76 -11.80
CA LYS A 241 -13.09 -7.85 -12.90
C LYS A 241 -12.18 -6.63 -12.99
N LEU A 242 -11.85 -6.03 -11.85
CA LEU A 242 -10.96 -4.88 -11.77
C LEU A 242 -9.54 -5.26 -12.24
N PHE A 243 -9.04 -6.43 -11.85
CA PHE A 243 -7.75 -6.95 -12.30
C PHE A 243 -7.75 -7.24 -13.81
N LEU A 244 -8.79 -7.89 -14.33
CA LEU A 244 -8.97 -8.15 -15.76
C LEU A 244 -9.13 -6.87 -16.60
N PHE A 245 -9.52 -5.75 -15.99
CA PHE A 245 -9.59 -4.46 -16.68
C PHE A 245 -8.27 -3.68 -16.57
N ILE A 246 -7.72 -3.55 -15.37
CA ILE A 246 -6.51 -2.77 -15.10
C ILE A 246 -5.28 -3.43 -15.75
N LEU A 247 -5.12 -4.74 -15.63
CA LEU A 247 -3.93 -5.43 -16.09
C LEU A 247 -3.74 -5.28 -17.61
N PRO A 248 -4.73 -5.56 -18.48
CA PRO A 248 -4.57 -5.32 -19.91
C PRO A 248 -4.37 -3.85 -20.23
N THR A 249 -5.04 -2.92 -19.54
CA THR A 249 -4.89 -1.48 -19.80
C THR A 249 -3.48 -0.99 -19.47
N MET A 250 -2.96 -1.35 -18.29
CA MET A 250 -1.60 -1.01 -17.87
C MET A 250 -0.56 -1.70 -18.75
N LEU A 251 -0.75 -2.98 -19.08
CA LEU A 251 0.10 -3.70 -20.02
C LEU A 251 0.06 -3.06 -21.41
N SER A 252 -1.10 -2.64 -21.91
CA SER A 252 -1.24 -2.02 -23.23
C SER A 252 -0.52 -0.68 -23.28
N ILE A 253 -0.60 0.13 -22.22
CA ILE A 253 0.17 1.39 -22.12
C ILE A 253 1.69 1.10 -22.09
N GLN A 254 2.13 0.09 -21.34
CA GLN A 254 3.55 -0.27 -21.29
C GLN A 254 4.03 -0.91 -22.59
N LEU A 255 3.22 -1.73 -23.23
CA LEU A 255 3.51 -2.36 -24.51
C LEU A 255 3.48 -1.33 -25.63
N LEU A 256 2.55 -0.38 -25.66
CA LEU A 256 2.57 0.75 -26.62
C LEU A 256 3.85 1.58 -26.48
N ARG A 257 4.39 1.72 -25.27
CA ARG A 257 5.70 2.33 -25.03
C ARG A 257 6.88 1.44 -25.44
N ALA A 258 6.69 0.13 -25.49
CA ALA A 258 7.74 -0.86 -25.69
C ALA A 258 7.68 -1.64 -27.03
N ILE A 259 6.64 -1.48 -27.85
CA ILE A 259 6.42 -2.22 -29.11
C ILE A 259 7.55 -1.95 -30.11
N THR A 260 8.15 -0.75 -30.09
CA THR A 260 9.34 -0.42 -30.88
C THR A 260 10.63 -1.11 -30.37
N VAL A 261 10.55 -1.85 -29.27
CA VAL A 261 11.68 -2.38 -28.48
C VAL A 261 11.43 -3.81 -27.99
N LEU A 262 10.38 -4.51 -28.45
CA LEU A 262 9.93 -5.79 -27.86
C LEU A 262 11.04 -6.86 -27.81
N ASP A 263 11.84 -6.96 -28.89
CA ASP A 263 13.01 -7.85 -28.95
C ASP A 263 14.13 -7.45 -27.99
N LYS A 264 14.32 -6.15 -27.77
CA LYS A 264 15.29 -5.67 -26.78
C LYS A 264 14.76 -5.84 -25.36
N LEU A 265 13.44 -5.82 -25.15
CA LEU A 265 12.81 -6.02 -23.84
C LEU A 265 12.89 -7.49 -23.39
N ASP A 266 12.64 -8.43 -24.31
CA ASP A 266 12.80 -9.86 -24.04
C ASP A 266 14.27 -10.20 -23.77
N ARG A 267 15.22 -9.64 -24.55
CA ARG A 267 16.67 -9.72 -24.25
C ARG A 267 17.02 -9.04 -22.93
N LEU A 268 16.44 -7.88 -22.60
CA LEU A 268 16.70 -7.21 -21.32
C LEU A 268 16.24 -8.09 -20.15
N ILE A 269 15.06 -8.71 -20.23
CA ILE A 269 14.51 -9.51 -19.13
C ILE A 269 15.25 -10.86 -19.02
N ILE A 270 15.47 -11.56 -20.13
CA ILE A 270 16.05 -12.91 -20.10
C ILE A 270 17.58 -12.85 -19.97
N THR A 271 18.23 -11.96 -20.72
CA THR A 271 19.70 -11.88 -20.77
C THR A 271 20.28 -11.01 -19.67
N ASN A 272 19.72 -9.82 -19.40
CA ASN A 272 20.31 -8.94 -18.37
C ASN A 272 19.82 -9.27 -16.95
N MET A 273 18.62 -9.83 -16.78
CA MET A 273 18.13 -10.25 -15.46
C MET A 273 18.32 -11.75 -15.20
N GLN A 274 18.97 -12.48 -16.12
CA GLN A 274 19.28 -13.91 -15.98
C GLN A 274 18.07 -14.78 -15.59
N MET A 275 16.88 -14.43 -16.08
CA MET A 275 15.66 -15.18 -15.80
C MET A 275 15.61 -16.44 -16.66
N GLU A 276 15.45 -17.60 -16.03
CA GLU A 276 15.38 -18.89 -16.70
C GLU A 276 13.95 -19.40 -16.76
N ILE A 277 13.62 -20.13 -17.84
CA ILE A 277 12.34 -20.83 -17.96
C ILE A 277 12.52 -22.25 -17.44
N ILE A 278 11.61 -22.68 -16.56
CA ILE A 278 11.59 -24.06 -16.07
C ILE A 278 10.94 -24.94 -17.14
N ASP A 279 11.74 -25.60 -17.97
CA ASP A 279 11.26 -26.33 -19.16
C ASP A 279 10.22 -27.41 -18.86
N PHE A 280 10.29 -28.05 -17.69
CA PHE A 280 9.34 -29.08 -17.25
C PHE A 280 8.06 -28.52 -16.57
N HIS A 281 7.88 -27.20 -16.53
CA HIS A 281 6.69 -26.58 -15.94
C HIS A 281 5.47 -26.70 -16.88
N PRO A 282 4.25 -26.98 -16.38
CA PRO A 282 3.05 -27.14 -17.22
C PRO A 282 2.74 -25.95 -18.15
N LEU A 283 3.19 -24.75 -17.78
CA LEU A 283 3.01 -23.53 -18.56
C LEU A 283 4.22 -23.13 -19.43
N ALA A 284 5.31 -23.91 -19.39
CA ALA A 284 6.52 -23.62 -20.18
C ALA A 284 6.21 -23.58 -21.68
N ASN A 285 5.54 -24.61 -22.20
CA ASN A 285 5.13 -24.68 -23.61
C ASN A 285 4.23 -23.51 -24.01
N PHE A 286 3.32 -23.08 -23.13
CA PHE A 286 2.46 -21.93 -23.41
C PHE A 286 3.30 -20.65 -23.53
N THR A 287 4.20 -20.41 -22.59
CA THR A 287 5.08 -19.23 -22.64
C THR A 287 6.07 -19.27 -23.80
N GLN A 288 6.58 -20.44 -24.17
CA GLN A 288 7.53 -20.60 -25.26
C GLN A 288 6.86 -20.51 -26.65
N SER A 289 5.54 -20.75 -26.74
CA SER A 289 4.81 -20.72 -28.01
C SER A 289 4.70 -19.33 -28.64
N SER A 290 4.86 -18.25 -27.86
CA SER A 290 4.80 -16.88 -28.35
C SER A 290 5.66 -15.95 -27.50
N GLN A 291 6.54 -15.19 -28.17
CA GLN A 291 7.34 -14.15 -27.53
C GLN A 291 6.46 -13.11 -26.82
N PHE A 292 5.30 -12.77 -27.37
CA PHE A 292 4.37 -11.83 -26.73
C PHE A 292 3.87 -12.35 -25.37
N PHE A 293 3.44 -13.62 -25.31
CA PHE A 293 2.99 -14.23 -24.06
C PHE A 293 4.14 -14.43 -23.08
N ARG A 294 5.33 -14.84 -23.57
CA ARG A 294 6.56 -14.92 -22.78
C ARG A 294 6.85 -13.60 -22.09
N THR A 295 6.94 -12.52 -22.87
CA THR A 295 7.30 -11.19 -22.37
C THR A 295 6.26 -10.69 -21.35
N ILE A 296 4.96 -10.86 -21.60
CA ILE A 296 3.93 -10.45 -20.62
C ILE A 296 4.05 -11.26 -19.32
N ALA A 297 4.18 -12.58 -19.42
CA ALA A 297 4.29 -13.44 -18.25
C ALA A 297 5.57 -13.15 -17.46
N ALA A 298 6.70 -12.91 -18.15
CA ALA A 298 7.97 -12.54 -17.54
C ALA A 298 7.89 -11.17 -16.86
N ILE A 299 7.19 -10.18 -17.45
CA ILE A 299 6.92 -8.89 -16.81
C ILE A 299 6.09 -9.09 -15.54
N ILE A 300 5.00 -9.86 -15.59
CA ILE A 300 4.16 -10.10 -14.40
C ILE A 300 4.96 -10.81 -13.31
N TYR A 301 5.76 -11.82 -13.67
CA TYR A 301 6.66 -12.50 -12.74
C TYR A 301 7.67 -11.52 -12.16
N LEU A 302 8.36 -10.74 -12.98
CA LEU A 302 9.35 -9.76 -12.54
C LEU A 302 8.76 -8.71 -11.59
N TYR A 303 7.56 -8.21 -11.87
CA TYR A 303 6.94 -7.14 -11.07
C TYR A 303 6.29 -7.65 -9.77
N TYR A 304 5.84 -8.90 -9.74
CA TYR A 304 5.05 -9.40 -8.60
C TYR A 304 5.51 -10.75 -8.07
N GLY A 305 6.01 -11.66 -8.90
CA GLY A 305 6.48 -12.99 -8.48
C GLY A 305 7.81 -12.97 -7.72
N THR A 306 8.71 -12.05 -8.06
CA THR A 306 10.08 -11.99 -7.50
C THR A 306 10.17 -11.32 -6.12
N THR A 307 9.07 -10.79 -5.60
CA THR A 307 9.06 -9.94 -4.40
C THR A 307 9.65 -10.65 -3.17
N TYR A 308 9.36 -11.95 -3.01
CA TYR A 308 9.91 -12.74 -1.90
C TYR A 308 11.38 -13.14 -2.14
N ASP A 309 11.76 -13.42 -3.38
CA ASP A 309 13.15 -13.75 -3.72
C ASP A 309 14.05 -12.51 -3.51
N ALA A 310 13.59 -11.32 -3.91
CA ALA A 310 14.29 -10.05 -3.65
C ALA A 310 14.44 -9.74 -2.15
N LEU A 311 13.43 -10.08 -1.34
CA LEU A 311 13.51 -9.95 0.11
C LEU A 311 14.54 -10.92 0.71
N CYS A 312 14.63 -12.15 0.20
CA CYS A 312 15.68 -13.09 0.59
C CYS A 312 17.07 -12.58 0.17
N GLY A 313 17.16 -11.91 -0.98
CA GLY A 313 18.32 -11.13 -1.43
C GLY A 313 18.83 -10.17 -0.37
N ILE A 314 17.96 -9.26 0.06
CA ILE A 314 18.28 -8.27 1.09
C ILE A 314 18.70 -8.94 2.41
N ILE A 315 18.10 -10.08 2.77
CA ILE A 315 18.41 -10.77 4.02
C ILE A 315 19.81 -11.37 4.02
N LYS A 316 20.26 -11.90 2.88
CA LYS A 316 21.56 -12.57 2.75
C LYS A 316 22.73 -11.60 2.54
N SER A 317 22.50 -10.44 1.96
CA SER A 317 23.55 -9.56 1.42
C SER A 317 24.28 -8.65 2.44
N VAL A 318 24.54 -9.07 3.69
CA VAL A 318 24.77 -8.14 4.83
C VAL A 318 26.22 -7.63 5.03
N GLU A 319 26.43 -6.29 5.00
CA GLU A 319 26.91 -5.36 6.09
C GLU A 319 27.26 -3.93 5.56
N PRO A 320 27.14 -2.83 6.35
CA PRO A 320 26.43 -2.64 7.64
C PRO A 320 25.00 -2.10 7.43
N PHE A 321 24.18 -2.15 8.49
CA PHE A 321 22.82 -1.60 8.49
C PHE A 321 22.77 -0.13 8.06
N ALA A 322 21.78 0.22 7.25
CA ALA A 322 21.56 1.60 6.88
C ALA A 322 20.97 2.38 8.05
N PRO A 323 21.18 3.71 8.12
CA PRO A 323 20.59 4.51 9.18
C PRO A 323 19.07 4.35 9.26
N ILE A 324 18.52 4.35 10.48
CA ILE A 324 17.07 4.29 10.70
C ILE A 324 16.40 5.39 9.88
N THR A 325 15.26 5.09 9.27
CA THR A 325 14.49 5.98 8.40
C THR A 325 15.03 6.21 6.99
N SER A 326 16.24 5.75 6.66
CA SER A 326 16.83 5.94 5.33
C SER A 326 15.99 5.32 4.20
N PHE A 327 15.40 4.14 4.42
CA PHE A 327 14.59 3.43 3.44
C PHE A 327 13.09 3.46 3.74
N THR A 328 12.70 3.68 5.00
CA THR A 328 11.30 3.69 5.43
C THR A 328 10.68 5.08 5.38
N LEU A 329 11.47 6.14 5.60
CA LEU A 329 11.05 7.55 5.56
C LEU A 329 12.09 8.43 4.84
N THR A 330 12.53 8.01 3.66
CA THR A 330 13.57 8.69 2.85
C THR A 330 13.45 10.22 2.75
N PRO A 331 12.27 10.83 2.55
CA PRO A 331 12.18 12.29 2.48
C PRO A 331 12.59 12.97 3.79
N ILE A 332 12.21 12.39 4.94
CA ILE A 332 12.61 12.91 6.26
C ILE A 332 14.12 12.70 6.42
N TYR A 333 14.62 11.54 6.04
CA TYR A 333 16.05 11.23 6.10
C TYR A 333 16.89 12.23 5.29
N ASN A 334 16.50 12.55 4.05
CA ASN A 334 17.22 13.50 3.19
C ASN A 334 17.21 14.93 3.74
N GLU A 335 16.13 15.36 4.38
CA GLU A 335 16.08 16.70 5.01
C GLU A 335 17.01 16.80 6.22
N PHE A 336 17.17 15.69 6.94
CA PHE A 336 18.03 15.62 8.11
C PHE A 336 19.45 15.14 7.79
N SER A 337 19.73 14.72 6.56
CA SER A 337 21.05 14.17 6.21
C SER A 337 22.12 15.23 6.35
N ASP A 338 21.85 16.44 5.90
CA ASP A 338 22.81 17.55 5.98
C ASP A 338 22.99 18.04 7.43
N LEU A 339 21.94 17.95 8.25
CA LEU A 339 21.98 18.37 9.65
C LEU A 339 22.81 17.42 10.52
N PHE A 340 22.79 16.12 10.20
CA PHE A 340 23.46 15.08 10.98
C PHE A 340 24.64 14.42 10.26
N ASP A 341 25.10 15.00 9.15
CA ASP A 341 26.19 14.48 8.31
C ASP A 341 25.98 12.99 7.92
N LEU A 342 24.75 12.65 7.52
CA LEU A 342 24.35 11.29 7.16
C LEU A 342 24.66 11.00 5.68
N PRO A 343 24.98 9.74 5.32
CA PRO A 343 25.25 9.37 3.93
C PRO A 343 24.04 9.63 3.02
N MET A 344 24.28 10.11 1.80
CA MET A 344 23.21 10.34 0.82
C MET A 344 22.38 9.07 0.57
N TYR A 345 21.06 9.19 0.51
CA TYR A 345 20.18 8.04 0.25
C TYR A 345 20.55 7.28 -1.04
N GLU A 346 20.94 7.98 -2.11
CA GLU A 346 21.26 7.33 -3.37
C GLU A 346 22.52 6.46 -3.26
N SER A 347 23.50 6.84 -2.44
CA SER A 347 24.69 5.99 -2.23
C SER A 347 24.33 4.73 -1.45
N LEU A 348 23.54 4.85 -0.37
CA LEU A 348 23.02 3.71 0.39
C LEU A 348 22.24 2.74 -0.51
N ARG A 349 21.43 3.29 -1.41
CA ARG A 349 20.63 2.50 -2.36
C ARG A 349 21.48 1.79 -3.39
N VAL A 350 22.47 2.46 -3.98
CA VAL A 350 23.38 1.86 -4.95
C VAL A 350 24.16 0.70 -4.31
N ILE A 351 24.62 0.87 -3.08
CA ILE A 351 25.30 -0.19 -2.32
C ILE A 351 24.37 -1.39 -2.13
N LEU A 352 23.18 -1.17 -1.57
CA LEU A 352 22.21 -2.25 -1.32
C LEU A 352 21.83 -2.98 -2.61
N HIS A 353 21.61 -2.24 -3.70
CA HIS A 353 21.26 -2.84 -4.98
C HIS A 353 22.41 -3.65 -5.58
N GLY A 354 23.63 -3.12 -5.56
CA GLY A 354 24.81 -3.84 -6.07
C GLY A 354 25.06 -5.14 -5.29
N GLN A 355 24.81 -5.13 -3.98
CA GLN A 355 24.92 -6.32 -3.14
C GLN A 355 23.85 -7.37 -3.46
N VAL A 356 22.58 -6.97 -3.61
CA VAL A 356 21.51 -7.90 -3.99
C VAL A 356 21.73 -8.46 -5.40
N GLU A 357 22.19 -7.62 -6.33
CA GLU A 357 22.57 -8.06 -7.68
C GLU A 357 23.71 -9.08 -7.63
N SER A 358 24.76 -8.84 -6.83
CA SER A 358 25.87 -9.78 -6.72
C SER A 358 25.46 -11.15 -6.14
N GLU A 359 24.47 -11.16 -5.25
CA GLU A 359 24.05 -12.40 -4.57
C GLU A 359 22.97 -13.20 -5.30
N TYR A 360 22.14 -12.56 -6.11
CA TYR A 360 21.01 -13.24 -6.76
C TYR A 360 21.01 -13.15 -8.28
N GLY A 361 21.95 -12.39 -8.89
CA GLY A 361 21.92 -12.08 -10.32
C GLY A 361 20.68 -11.26 -10.73
N ILE A 362 19.94 -10.76 -9.74
CA ILE A 362 18.69 -10.04 -9.91
C ILE A 362 19.02 -8.56 -10.05
N PHE A 363 18.96 -8.02 -11.27
CA PHE A 363 18.90 -6.58 -11.50
C PHE A 363 17.47 -6.15 -11.85
N PRO A 364 16.72 -5.65 -10.88
CA PRO A 364 15.89 -4.51 -11.20
C PRO A 364 15.91 -3.51 -10.04
N ARG A 365 15.44 -2.29 -10.32
CA ARG A 365 14.98 -1.34 -9.29
C ARG A 365 14.18 -2.11 -8.23
N ILE A 366 14.81 -2.46 -7.11
CA ILE A 366 14.28 -3.42 -6.15
C ILE A 366 12.96 -2.87 -5.66
N TRP A 367 11.86 -3.54 -5.95
CA TRP A 367 10.61 -3.33 -5.25
C TRP A 367 10.82 -3.90 -3.85
N SER A 368 11.49 -3.14 -2.97
CA SER A 368 11.58 -3.53 -1.58
C SER A 368 10.16 -3.50 -1.03
N THR A 369 9.74 -4.64 -0.51
CA THR A 369 8.62 -4.63 0.42
C THR A 369 9.00 -3.76 1.60
N MET A 370 8.00 -3.28 2.32
CA MET A 370 8.20 -2.64 3.62
C MET A 370 9.14 -3.45 4.53
N PHE A 371 9.06 -4.80 4.49
CA PHE A 371 9.94 -5.65 5.29
C PHE A 371 11.38 -5.67 4.80
N GLY A 372 11.61 -5.55 3.48
CA GLY A 372 12.95 -5.37 2.94
C GLY A 372 13.58 -4.06 3.42
N SER A 373 12.80 -2.97 3.40
CA SER A 373 13.25 -1.68 3.93
C SER A 373 13.48 -1.73 5.44
N PHE A 374 12.59 -2.36 6.23
CA PHE A 374 12.82 -2.55 7.66
C PHE A 374 14.11 -3.34 7.91
N TYR A 375 14.30 -4.46 7.21
CA TYR A 375 15.48 -5.28 7.38
C TYR A 375 16.77 -4.53 7.01
N ALA A 376 16.77 -3.76 5.92
CA ALA A 376 17.95 -2.99 5.50
C ALA A 376 18.40 -1.96 6.56
N GLU A 377 17.47 -1.41 7.35
CA GLU A 377 17.78 -0.40 8.38
C GLU A 377 18.29 -0.99 9.71
N ASN A 378 17.83 -2.16 10.15
CA ASN A 378 18.25 -2.72 11.45
C ASN A 378 18.05 -4.24 11.56
N GLY A 379 18.09 -4.94 10.43
CA GLY A 379 17.99 -6.39 10.33
C GLY A 379 16.70 -6.97 10.90
N TRP A 380 16.82 -8.11 11.57
CA TRP A 380 15.69 -8.79 12.20
C TRP A 380 15.05 -7.97 13.33
N TYR A 381 15.82 -7.10 13.99
CA TYR A 381 15.31 -6.31 15.11
C TYR A 381 14.22 -5.32 14.67
N SER A 382 14.48 -4.52 13.62
CA SER A 382 13.48 -3.61 13.04
C SER A 382 12.27 -4.39 12.52
N LEU A 383 12.50 -5.50 11.82
CA LEU A 383 11.43 -6.32 11.27
C LEU A 383 10.47 -6.80 12.37
N ILE A 384 11.00 -7.34 13.47
CA ILE A 384 10.20 -7.79 14.63
C ILE A 384 9.51 -6.59 15.31
N PHE A 385 10.25 -5.50 15.56
CA PHE A 385 9.72 -4.31 16.22
C PHE A 385 8.53 -3.71 15.48
N TYR A 386 8.67 -3.46 14.17
CA TYR A 386 7.58 -2.92 13.35
C TYR A 386 6.41 -3.92 13.25
N SER A 387 6.68 -5.22 13.22
CA SER A 387 5.61 -6.24 13.22
C SER A 387 4.78 -6.21 14.50
N ILE A 388 5.41 -6.01 15.66
CA ILE A 388 4.72 -5.83 16.94
C ILE A 388 3.86 -4.55 16.90
N ILE A 389 4.40 -3.44 16.38
CA ILE A 389 3.63 -2.20 16.23
C ILE A 389 2.39 -2.43 15.35
N LEU A 390 2.56 -3.07 14.19
CA LEU A 390 1.47 -3.34 13.25
C LEU A 390 0.42 -4.28 13.85
N PHE A 391 0.84 -5.28 14.62
CA PHE A 391 -0.04 -6.16 15.38
C PHE A 391 -0.89 -5.38 16.39
N LEU A 392 -0.24 -4.57 17.23
CA LEU A 392 -0.90 -3.77 18.26
C LEU A 392 -1.85 -2.73 17.65
N LEU A 393 -1.43 -2.09 16.56
CA LEU A 393 -2.25 -1.13 15.82
C LEU A 393 -3.49 -1.80 15.23
N HIS A 394 -3.36 -2.99 14.63
CA HIS A 394 -4.49 -3.74 14.09
C HIS A 394 -5.51 -4.06 15.18
N LEU A 395 -5.02 -4.60 16.31
CA LEU A 395 -5.81 -4.92 17.47
C LEU A 395 -6.57 -3.69 17.96
N PHE A 396 -5.87 -2.57 18.17
CA PHE A 396 -6.45 -1.33 18.66
C PHE A 396 -7.52 -0.76 17.72
N VAL A 397 -7.22 -0.70 16.43
CA VAL A 397 -8.12 -0.12 15.42
C VAL A 397 -9.40 -0.96 15.28
N VAL A 398 -9.27 -2.28 15.22
CA VAL A 398 -10.43 -3.20 15.15
C VAL A 398 -11.23 -3.16 16.46
N LYS A 399 -10.56 -3.21 17.61
CA LYS A 399 -11.22 -3.11 18.93
C LYS A 399 -12.04 -1.83 19.03
N ASN A 400 -11.48 -0.67 18.66
CA ASN A 400 -12.18 0.61 18.73
C ASN A 400 -13.38 0.68 17.79
N TYR A 401 -13.26 0.16 16.56
CA TYR A 401 -14.39 0.10 15.63
C TYR A 401 -15.55 -0.73 16.18
N ILE A 402 -15.24 -1.84 16.84
CA ILE A 402 -16.24 -2.73 17.42
C ILE A 402 -16.90 -2.12 18.65
N HIS A 403 -16.11 -1.46 19.52
CA HIS A 403 -16.63 -0.78 20.71
C HIS A 403 -17.46 0.44 20.34
N LYS A 404 -17.07 1.15 19.27
CA LYS A 404 -17.75 2.36 18.80
C LYS A 404 -17.67 2.45 17.28
N THR A 405 -18.71 1.95 16.61
CA THR A 405 -18.81 2.06 15.15
C THR A 405 -19.18 3.47 14.75
N ASN A 406 -18.17 4.31 14.54
CA ASN A 406 -18.32 5.66 13.99
C ASN A 406 -17.41 5.87 12.78
N LYS A 407 -17.66 6.94 12.03
CA LYS A 407 -16.93 7.25 10.80
C LYS A 407 -15.41 7.35 11.02
N ASN A 408 -14.97 7.89 12.16
CA ASN A 408 -13.55 8.00 12.47
C ASN A 408 -12.87 6.63 12.63
N ASN A 409 -13.52 5.71 13.35
CA ASN A 409 -12.97 4.37 13.56
C ASN A 409 -13.04 3.51 12.29
N ILE A 410 -14.05 3.72 11.44
CA ILE A 410 -14.10 3.17 10.08
C ILE A 410 -12.89 3.64 9.27
N ASN A 411 -12.65 4.96 9.23
CA ASN A 411 -11.53 5.54 8.49
C ASN A 411 -10.19 4.96 8.96
N LYS A 412 -10.01 4.78 10.27
CA LYS A 412 -8.80 4.15 10.82
C LYS A 412 -8.60 2.72 10.31
N ILE A 413 -9.67 1.90 10.20
CA ILE A 413 -9.57 0.55 9.60
C ILE A 413 -9.16 0.64 8.13
N ILE A 414 -9.83 1.52 7.36
CA ILE A 414 -9.55 1.71 5.93
C ILE A 414 -8.09 2.12 5.73
N LEU A 415 -7.60 3.09 6.51
CA LEU A 415 -6.22 3.56 6.44
C LEU A 415 -5.22 2.46 6.83
N TYR A 416 -5.47 1.72 7.91
CA TYR A 416 -4.61 0.60 8.32
C TYR A 416 -4.51 -0.46 7.21
N HIS A 417 -5.64 -0.89 6.64
CA HIS A 417 -5.63 -1.91 5.60
C HIS A 417 -5.04 -1.39 4.28
N SER A 418 -5.28 -0.11 3.94
CA SER A 418 -4.64 0.52 2.80
C SER A 418 -3.13 0.56 2.95
N PHE A 419 -2.61 0.87 4.16
CA PHE A 419 -1.19 0.81 4.47
C PHE A 419 -0.64 -0.60 4.29
N MET A 420 -1.32 -1.60 4.85
CA MET A 420 -0.89 -3.00 4.73
C MET A 420 -0.91 -3.53 3.30
N ILE A 421 -1.83 -3.05 2.44
CA ILE A 421 -1.91 -3.43 1.02
C ILE A 421 -0.75 -2.79 0.23
N ILE A 422 -0.47 -1.51 0.46
CA ILE A 422 0.54 -0.77 -0.31
C ILE A 422 1.96 -1.06 0.18
N GLY A 423 2.12 -1.38 1.48
CA GLY A 423 3.39 -1.73 2.09
C GLY A 423 4.12 -2.88 1.40
N ILE A 424 3.38 -3.80 0.78
CA ILE A 424 3.93 -4.93 0.03
C ILE A 424 4.43 -4.49 -1.34
N MET A 425 3.68 -3.60 -1.98
CA MET A 425 3.80 -3.36 -3.41
C MET A 425 4.71 -2.17 -3.76
N PHE A 426 4.96 -1.20 -2.87
CA PHE A 426 5.51 0.10 -3.31
C PHE A 426 6.50 0.83 -2.38
N ILE A 427 7.00 0.25 -1.27
CA ILE A 427 7.82 1.04 -0.33
C ILE A 427 9.24 1.40 -0.84
N SER A 428 9.72 0.77 -1.90
CA SER A 428 10.84 1.33 -2.67
C SER A 428 10.32 2.11 -3.87
N THR A 429 10.48 3.44 -3.81
CA THR A 429 11.05 4.28 -4.88
C THR A 429 10.93 5.74 -4.43
N HIS A 430 12.04 6.43 -4.19
CA HIS A 430 12.29 7.87 -4.43
C HIS A 430 11.28 8.95 -3.97
N SER A 431 10.14 8.62 -3.38
CA SER A 431 9.03 9.56 -3.20
C SER A 431 8.30 9.29 -1.90
N SER A 432 8.17 10.34 -1.08
CA SER A 432 7.06 10.80 -0.21
C SER A 432 6.01 9.87 0.41
N GLN A 433 6.00 8.57 0.15
CA GLN A 433 4.97 7.60 0.54
C GLN A 433 4.96 7.31 2.04
N GLY A 434 6.14 7.18 2.65
CA GLY A 434 6.28 7.05 4.09
C GLY A 434 5.72 8.27 4.83
N VAL A 435 5.97 9.47 4.29
CA VAL A 435 5.42 10.74 4.77
C VAL A 435 3.91 10.82 4.56
N PHE A 436 3.38 10.38 3.41
CA PHE A 436 1.94 10.33 3.15
C PHE A 436 1.19 9.41 4.12
N TYR A 437 1.76 8.25 4.44
CA TYR A 437 1.16 7.32 5.38
C TYR A 437 1.32 7.75 6.84
N LEU A 438 2.47 8.29 7.23
CA LEU A 438 2.63 8.95 8.53
C LEU A 438 1.58 10.06 8.66
N MET A 439 1.44 10.92 7.65
CA MET A 439 0.49 12.03 7.64
C MET A 439 -0.96 11.55 7.68
N LEU A 440 -1.36 10.54 6.91
CA LEU A 440 -2.70 9.95 6.99
C LEU A 440 -3.01 9.37 8.38
N VAL A 441 -2.01 8.79 9.05
CA VAL A 441 -2.11 8.30 10.43
C VAL A 441 -2.20 9.46 11.43
N PHE A 442 -1.45 10.54 11.24
CA PHE A 442 -1.48 11.76 12.07
C PHE A 442 -2.74 12.62 11.87
N PHE A 443 -3.40 12.57 10.71
CA PHE A 443 -4.67 13.27 10.45
C PHE A 443 -5.91 12.53 10.97
N ALA A 444 -5.79 11.23 11.30
CA ALA A 444 -6.89 10.44 11.87
C ALA A 444 -7.25 10.82 13.33
N PRO A 445 -6.39 11.57 14.06
CA PRO A 445 -6.85 12.28 15.24
C PRO A 445 -6.14 13.64 15.44
N PRO A 446 -6.69 14.76 14.91
CA PRO A 446 -6.71 15.93 15.79
C PRO A 446 -7.95 16.83 15.68
N VAL A 447 -8.89 16.65 14.74
CA VAL A 447 -10.03 17.60 14.66
C VAL A 447 -11.05 17.42 15.78
N ASN A 448 -11.29 16.19 16.25
CA ASN A 448 -12.09 15.99 17.47
C ASN A 448 -11.40 16.54 18.73
N MET A 449 -10.07 16.68 18.73
CA MET A 449 -9.32 17.30 19.81
C MET A 449 -9.37 18.82 19.67
N ILE A 450 -9.07 19.38 18.50
CA ILE A 450 -9.13 20.83 18.22
C ILE A 450 -10.53 21.37 18.48
N ILE A 451 -11.60 20.70 18.03
CA ILE A 451 -12.99 21.10 18.28
C ILE A 451 -13.35 20.98 19.77
N LYS A 452 -12.89 19.92 20.46
CA LYS A 452 -13.09 19.81 21.92
C LYS A 452 -12.36 20.91 22.68
N THR A 453 -11.14 21.25 22.29
CA THR A 453 -10.32 22.29 22.91
C THR A 453 -10.92 23.67 22.64
N TYR A 454 -11.44 23.91 21.44
CA TYR A 454 -12.17 25.15 21.11
C TYR A 454 -13.47 25.28 21.91
N LYS A 455 -14.29 24.21 22.00
CA LYS A 455 -15.50 24.21 22.84
C LYS A 455 -15.19 24.42 24.32
N LYS A 456 -14.11 23.82 24.82
CA LYS A 456 -13.71 23.97 26.23
C LYS A 456 -13.24 25.39 26.54
N ARG A 457 -12.58 26.08 25.60
CA ARG A 457 -12.18 27.49 25.76
C ARG A 457 -13.37 28.46 25.72
N ILE A 458 -14.33 28.25 24.82
CA ILE A 458 -15.52 29.13 24.73
C ILE A 458 -16.38 29.04 26.00
N ASN A 459 -16.53 27.84 26.57
CA ASN A 459 -17.28 27.64 27.82
C ASN A 459 -16.53 28.10 29.09
N LEU A 460 -15.26 28.50 28.98
CA LEU A 460 -14.49 29.09 30.08
C LEU A 460 -14.42 30.62 29.97
N SER A 461 -14.88 31.18 28.84
CA SER A 461 -14.94 32.62 28.57
C SER A 461 -16.37 33.19 28.60
N MET A 462 -17.37 32.35 28.88
CA MET A 462 -18.71 32.71 29.34
C MET A 462 -18.82 32.29 30.80
#